data_AF-A0A2U3NR21-F1
#
_entry.id   AF-A0A2U3NR21-F1
#
_cell.length_a   1.000
_cell.length_b   1.000
_cell.length_c   1.000
_cell.angle_alpha   90.00
_cell.angle_beta   90.00
_cell.angle_gamma   90.00
#
_symmetry.space_group_name_H-M   'P 1'
#
loop_
_entity.id
_entity.type
_entity.pdbx_description
1 polymer ?
#
loop_
_entity_poly.entity_id
_entity_poly.type
_entity_poly.pdbx_seq_one_letter_code
_entity_poly.pdbx_strand_id
1 'polypeptide(L)'
;MAIPLSAAELRDLLNHPADYGPLSDPARRASCLSGLGYPASTPVLGGRPVEINARPGIVLVLPADAPNTLAVFAVALNCSAADTGLLADTQIPRA
;
A
#
# COMPACT_ATOMS: atom_id res chain seq x y z
N MET A 1 -3.09 -14.31 -2.93
CA MET A 1 -4.17 -13.52 -3.57
C MET A 1 -3.54 -12.34 -4.27
N ALA A 2 -4.10 -11.84 -5.37
CA ALA A 2 -3.51 -10.75 -6.15
C ALA A 2 -4.27 -9.44 -5.93
N ILE A 3 -3.57 -8.32 -6.08
CA ILE A 3 -4.18 -6.99 -6.16
C ILE A 3 -4.90 -6.90 -7.52
N PRO A 4 -6.17 -6.50 -7.58
CA PRO A 4 -6.96 -6.43 -8.83
C PRO A 4 -6.64 -5.16 -9.63
N LEU A 5 -5.35 -4.85 -9.78
CA LEU A 5 -4.82 -3.75 -10.56
C LEU A 5 -3.65 -4.27 -11.39
N SER A 6 -3.60 -3.88 -12.66
CA SER A 6 -2.45 -4.14 -13.51
C SER A 6 -1.23 -3.35 -13.05
N ALA A 7 -0.03 -3.77 -13.47
CA ALA A 7 1.21 -3.03 -13.19
C ALA A 7 1.20 -1.60 -13.78
N ALA A 8 0.46 -1.36 -14.86
CA ALA A 8 0.29 -0.01 -15.41
C ALA A 8 -0.58 0.87 -14.50
N GLU A 9 -1.71 0.36 -14.03
CA GLU A 9 -2.57 1.08 -13.08
C GLU A 9 -1.86 1.36 -11.75
N LEU A 10 -1.07 0.41 -11.25
CA LEU A 10 -0.28 0.59 -10.04
C LEU A 10 0.80 1.67 -10.18
N ARG A 11 1.45 1.77 -11.35
CA ARG A 11 2.38 2.87 -11.64
C ARG A 11 1.66 4.20 -11.79
N ASP A 12 0.45 4.20 -12.36
CA ASP A 12 -0.33 5.43 -12.53
C ASP A 12 -0.72 6.07 -11.19
N LEU A 13 -0.83 5.29 -10.10
CA LEU A 13 -1.02 5.81 -8.75
C LEU A 13 0.08 6.78 -8.28
N LEU A 14 1.27 6.71 -8.88
CA LEU A 14 2.38 7.62 -8.57
C LEU A 14 2.13 9.05 -9.09
N ASN A 15 1.23 9.22 -10.05
CA ASN A 15 0.93 10.49 -10.69
C ASN A 15 -0.23 11.24 -10.02
N HIS A 16 -0.84 10.64 -8.98
CA HIS A 16 -1.99 11.17 -8.27
C HIS A 16 -1.72 11.31 -6.77
N PRO A 17 -2.37 12.25 -6.07
CA PRO A 17 -2.37 12.26 -4.62
C PRO A 17 -2.90 10.92 -4.09
N ALA A 18 -2.17 10.31 -3.15
CA ALA A 18 -2.58 9.05 -2.55
C ALA A 18 -3.90 9.22 -1.79
N ASP A 19 -4.90 8.40 -2.14
CA ASP A 19 -6.13 8.26 -1.37
C ASP A 19 -5.97 7.14 -0.35
N TYR A 20 -5.78 7.54 0.89
CA TYR A 20 -5.59 6.62 2.02
C TYR A 20 -6.90 6.12 2.63
N GLY A 21 -8.06 6.68 2.26
CA GLY A 21 -9.34 6.38 2.90
C GLY A 21 -9.28 6.41 4.44
N PRO A 22 -9.68 5.33 5.13
CA PRO A 22 -9.59 5.22 6.60
C PRO A 22 -8.17 5.27 7.19
N LEU A 23 -7.13 5.15 6.36
CA LEU A 23 -5.72 5.36 6.74
C LEU A 23 -5.28 6.83 6.53
N SER A 24 -6.19 7.79 6.40
CA SER A 24 -5.85 9.21 6.25
C SER A 24 -5.21 9.84 7.50
N ASP A 25 -5.37 9.23 8.68
CA ASP A 25 -4.63 9.60 9.88
C ASP A 25 -3.13 9.22 9.75
N PRO A 26 -2.20 10.20 9.81
CA PRO A 26 -0.76 9.94 9.76
C PRO A 26 -0.24 8.94 10.79
N ALA A 27 -0.75 8.98 12.03
CA ALA A 27 -0.29 8.07 13.09
C ALA A 27 -0.71 6.62 12.78
N ARG A 28 -1.91 6.44 12.24
CA ARG A 28 -2.40 5.13 11.78
C ARG A 28 -1.54 4.59 10.64
N ARG A 29 -1.18 5.43 9.65
CA ARG A 29 -0.26 5.00 8.57
C ARG A 29 1.11 4.62 9.09
N ALA A 30 1.70 5.45 9.95
CA ALA A 30 2.99 5.17 10.55
C ALA A 30 3.02 3.81 11.29
N SER A 31 1.94 3.50 12.02
CA SER A 31 1.74 2.20 12.68
C SER A 31 1.61 1.05 11.67
N CYS A 32 0.78 1.21 10.65
CA CYS A 32 0.63 0.23 9.56
C CYS A 32 1.96 -0.08 8.86
N LEU A 33 2.74 0.96 8.50
CA LEU A 33 4.07 0.81 7.89
C LEU A 33 5.03 0.02 8.79
N SER A 34 5.04 0.32 10.09
CA SER A 34 5.85 -0.41 11.07
C SER A 34 5.48 -1.90 11.12
N GLY A 35 4.18 -2.22 11.05
CA GLY A 35 3.70 -3.61 10.99
C GLY A 35 4.06 -4.33 9.69
N LEU A 36 4.18 -3.59 8.57
CA LEU A 36 4.67 -4.10 7.29
C LEU A 36 6.20 -4.25 7.24
N GLY A 37 6.92 -3.88 8.30
CA GLY A 37 8.39 -3.93 8.37
C GLY A 37 9.10 -2.71 7.79
N TYR A 38 8.37 -1.63 7.47
CA TYR A 38 8.93 -0.39 6.97
C TYR A 38 9.11 0.64 8.08
N PRO A 39 10.12 1.53 7.99
CA PRO A 39 10.20 2.69 8.87
C PRO A 39 8.88 3.47 8.85
N ALA A 40 8.42 3.92 10.01
CA ALA A 40 7.19 4.71 10.15
C ALA A 40 7.19 6.01 9.32
N SER A 41 8.38 6.52 8.98
CA SER A 41 8.60 7.69 8.13
C SER A 41 8.67 7.38 6.63
N THR A 42 8.48 6.13 6.21
CA THR A 42 8.57 5.73 4.80
C THR A 42 7.54 6.50 3.97
N PRO A 43 7.96 7.17 2.88
CA PRO A 43 7.04 7.88 2.02
C PRO A 43 6.16 6.89 1.26
N VAL A 44 4.84 7.02 1.42
CA VAL A 44 3.89 6.34 0.54
C VAL A 44 3.81 7.12 -0.76
N LEU A 45 4.17 6.46 -1.86
CA LEU A 45 4.30 7.09 -3.18
C LEU A 45 2.96 7.18 -3.92
N GLY A 46 2.00 6.34 -3.56
CA GLY A 46 0.68 6.30 -4.14
C GLY A 46 -0.25 5.41 -3.32
N GLY A 47 -1.56 5.59 -3.47
CA GLY A 47 -2.53 4.75 -2.78
C GLY A 47 -3.96 4.99 -3.23
N ARG A 48 -4.79 3.96 -3.09
CA ARG A 48 -6.22 4.03 -3.37
C ARG A 48 -7.00 2.93 -2.63
N PRO A 49 -8.30 3.12 -2.36
CA PRO A 49 -9.18 2.03 -1.96
C PRO A 49 -9.28 0.94 -3.04
N VAL A 50 -9.42 -0.29 -2.57
CA VAL A 50 -9.61 -1.50 -3.39
C VAL A 50 -10.51 -2.48 -2.64
N GLU A 51 -11.08 -3.42 -3.37
CA GLU A 51 -11.78 -4.58 -2.78
C GLU A 51 -11.14 -5.87 -3.30
N ILE A 52 -10.76 -6.77 -2.39
CA ILE A 52 -10.15 -8.06 -2.73
C ILE A 52 -10.99 -9.16 -2.12
N ASN A 53 -11.70 -9.92 -2.97
CA ASN A 53 -12.61 -10.98 -2.54
C ASN A 53 -13.65 -10.50 -1.51
N ALA A 54 -14.38 -9.43 -1.84
CA ALA A 54 -15.37 -8.78 -0.96
C ALA A 54 -14.83 -8.22 0.37
N ARG A 55 -13.50 -8.07 0.49
CA ARG A 55 -12.86 -7.42 1.64
C ARG A 55 -12.33 -6.04 1.23
N PRO A 56 -12.82 -4.96 1.84
CA PRO A 56 -12.32 -3.63 1.56
C PRO A 56 -10.89 -3.46 2.11
N GLY A 57 -10.05 -2.79 1.34
CA GLY A 57 -8.68 -2.48 1.70
C GLY A 57 -8.16 -1.24 1.02
N ILE A 58 -6.94 -0.85 1.37
CA ILE A 58 -6.20 0.26 0.78
C ILE A 58 -4.93 -0.30 0.14
N VAL A 59 -4.70 0.06 -1.12
CA VAL A 59 -3.42 -0.15 -1.79
C VAL A 59 -2.45 0.94 -1.34
N LEU A 60 -1.25 0.54 -0.93
CA LEU A 60 -0.12 1.41 -0.61
C LEU A 60 1.03 1.05 -1.55
N VAL A 61 1.53 2.04 -2.29
CA VAL A 61 2.71 1.91 -3.15
C VAL A 61 3.90 2.51 -2.44
N LEU A 62 4.92 1.71 -2.18
CA LEU A 62 6.12 2.05 -1.41
C LEU A 62 7.39 1.88 -2.27
N PRO A 63 8.48 2.58 -1.93
CA PRO A 63 9.79 2.18 -2.43
C PRO A 63 10.10 0.74 -1.96
N ALA A 64 10.61 -0.10 -2.86
CA ALA A 64 11.17 -1.40 -2.49
C ALA A 64 12.66 -1.26 -2.11
N ASP A 65 13.24 -2.31 -1.52
CA ASP A 65 14.68 -2.37 -1.24
C ASP A 65 15.53 -2.39 -2.51
N ALA A 66 14.99 -2.99 -3.58
CA ALA A 66 15.63 -3.03 -4.88
C ALA A 66 15.45 -1.69 -5.61
N PRO A 67 16.52 -1.12 -6.21
CA PRO A 67 16.42 0.09 -6.99
C PRO A 67 15.44 -0.10 -8.15
N ASN A 68 14.70 0.96 -8.48
CA ASN A 68 13.72 0.98 -9.57
C ASN A 68 12.59 -0.07 -9.45
N THR A 69 12.32 -0.56 -8.24
CA THR A 69 11.22 -1.47 -7.93
C THR A 69 10.26 -0.81 -6.95
N LEU A 70 8.98 -1.07 -7.11
CA LEU A 70 7.92 -0.64 -6.19
C LEU A 70 7.41 -1.85 -5.43
N ALA A 71 7.22 -1.69 -4.13
CA ALA A 71 6.51 -2.65 -3.30
C ALA A 71 5.07 -2.18 -3.15
N VAL A 72 4.10 -3.05 -3.43
CA VAL A 72 2.69 -2.72 -3.41
C VAL A 72 1.99 -3.65 -2.45
N PHE A 73 1.29 -3.07 -1.48
CA PHE A 73 0.55 -3.80 -0.46
C PHE A 73 -0.92 -3.40 -0.50
N ALA A 74 -1.83 -4.37 -0.46
CA ALA A 74 -3.24 -4.14 -0.18
C ALA A 74 -3.49 -4.55 1.28
N VAL A 75 -3.81 -3.59 2.14
CA VAL A 75 -4.04 -3.81 3.58
C VAL A 75 -5.49 -3.56 3.95
N ALA A 76 -5.99 -4.25 4.98
CA ALA A 76 -7.31 -4.02 5.51
C ALA A 76 -7.43 -2.63 6.18
N LEU A 77 -8.67 -2.16 6.36
CA LEU A 77 -8.95 -0.81 6.91
C LEU A 77 -8.55 -0.65 8.38
N ASN A 78 -8.32 -1.77 9.09
CA ASN A 78 -7.85 -1.81 10.47
C ASN A 78 -6.31 -1.89 10.59
N CYS A 79 -5.56 -1.71 9.49
CA CYS A 79 -4.11 -1.86 9.49
C CYS A 79 -3.42 -1.08 10.61
N SER A 80 -2.54 -1.78 11.33
CA SER A 80 -1.74 -1.28 12.45
C SER A 80 -0.44 -2.08 12.57
N ALA A 81 0.42 -1.69 13.51
CA ALA A 81 1.64 -2.44 13.82
C ALA A 81 1.38 -3.85 14.37
N ALA A 82 0.22 -4.08 15.01
CA ALA A 82 -0.13 -5.36 15.62
C ALA A 82 -0.89 -6.30 14.67
N ASP A 83 -1.64 -5.72 13.74
CA ASP A 83 -2.39 -6.45 12.72
C ASP A 83 -2.43 -5.59 11.45
N THR A 84 -1.68 -6.02 10.43
CA THR A 84 -1.65 -5.33 9.14
C THR A 84 -2.87 -5.65 8.29
N GLY A 85 -3.57 -6.75 8.58
CA GLY A 85 -4.63 -7.26 7.72
C GLY A 85 -4.22 -7.34 6.25
N LEU A 86 -2.99 -7.79 5.96
CA LEU A 86 -2.46 -7.87 4.60
C LEU A 86 -3.35 -8.78 3.74
N LEU A 87 -3.97 -8.21 2.70
CA LEU A 87 -4.90 -8.88 1.79
C LEU A 87 -4.18 -9.49 0.58
N ALA A 88 -3.17 -8.77 0.06
CA ALA A 88 -2.32 -9.15 -1.05
C ALA A 88 -1.10 -8.22 -1.13
N ASP A 89 -0.02 -8.69 -1.73
CA ASP A 89 1.16 -7.90 -2.04
C ASP A 89 1.73 -8.28 -3.41
N THR A 90 2.49 -7.37 -4.00
CA THR A 90 3.26 -7.61 -5.23
C THR A 90 4.44 -6.64 -5.33
N GLN A 91 5.41 -6.99 -6.15
CA GLN A 91 6.45 -6.06 -6.59
C GLN A 91 6.32 -5.80 -8.09
N ILE A 92 6.54 -4.56 -8.51
CA ILE A 92 6.53 -4.18 -9.93
C ILE A 92 7.73 -3.28 -10.26
N PRO A 93 8.23 -3.31 -11.50
CA PRO A 93 9.17 -2.30 -11.97
C PRO A 93 8.55 -0.91 -11.86
N ARG A 94 9.38 0.09 -11.54
CA ARG A 94 8.94 1.50 -11.51
C ARG A 94 8.83 2.11 -12.91
N ALA A 95 9.62 1.62 -13.87
CA ALA A 95 9.66 2.08 -15.26
C ALA A 95 8.49 1.52 -16.10
#